data_AF-A0A3B1A035-F1
#
_entry.id   AF-A0A3B1A035-F1
#
_cell.length_a   1.000
_cell.length_b   1.000
_cell.length_c   1.000
_cell.angle_alpha   90.00
_cell.angle_beta   90.00
_cell.angle_gamma   90.00
#
_symmetry.space_group_name_H-M   'P 1'
#
loop_
_entity.id
_entity.type
_entity.pdbx_description
1 polymer ?
#
loop_
_entity_poly.entity_id
_entity_poly.type
_entity_poly.pdbx_seq_one_letter_code
_entity_poly.pdbx_strand_id
1 'polypeptide(L)'
;MTITLPHMTLALLVALGLHGGIVFWLVLPAPEHLPPPEQTLRVSLLAAVAETPTAAAPVIPPPQPKVKPPVAPKPKPKPEPKPEPKPEPKPEPKSEPVVQEPIPEPLPIEELPEIVEAPPPLPESNLLLPLSAAATAKYEQLLVAWLDKHKKYPRRAQRMRIEGEGSLRISINRAGQTQKVTLEQSTGNRLLDKAAFEMAKRANPFPPMPDNDPRQALEFIVPVVFALR
;
A
#
# COMPACT_ATOMS: atom_id res chain seq x y z
N MET A 1 -38.56 -45.40 44.61
CA MET A 1 -38.20 -45.18 43.20
C MET A 1 -37.02 -46.07 42.87
N THR A 2 -37.27 -47.23 42.25
CA THR A 2 -36.20 -48.16 41.83
C THR A 2 -35.64 -47.69 40.50
N ILE A 3 -34.41 -47.18 40.50
CA ILE A 3 -33.70 -46.87 39.26
C ILE A 3 -33.37 -48.21 38.59
N THR A 4 -34.08 -48.54 37.52
CA THR A 4 -33.86 -49.80 36.82
C THR A 4 -32.55 -49.71 36.04
N LEU A 5 -31.81 -50.83 35.98
CA LEU A 5 -30.52 -51.00 35.30
C LEU A 5 -30.34 -50.24 33.96
N PRO A 6 -31.34 -50.15 33.04
CA PRO A 6 -31.21 -49.39 31.79
C PRO A 6 -31.08 -47.86 31.96
N HIS A 7 -31.54 -47.29 33.08
CA HIS A 7 -31.43 -45.86 33.35
C HIS A 7 -30.01 -45.48 33.79
N MET A 8 -29.31 -46.39 34.49
CA MET A 8 -27.93 -46.16 34.94
C MET A 8 -26.94 -46.19 33.77
N THR A 9 -27.14 -47.08 32.80
CA THR A 9 -26.30 -47.15 31.60
C THR A 9 -26.47 -45.90 30.72
N LEU A 10 -27.71 -45.42 30.56
CA LEU A 10 -27.99 -44.18 29.84
C LEU A 10 -27.33 -42.97 30.51
N ALA A 11 -27.44 -42.85 31.84
CA ALA A 11 -26.80 -41.77 32.60
C ALA A 11 -25.27 -41.79 32.46
N LEU A 12 -24.65 -42.97 32.46
CA LEU A 12 -23.19 -43.11 32.32
C LEU A 12 -22.71 -42.72 30.91
N LEU A 13 -23.46 -43.07 29.86
CA LEU A 13 -23.14 -42.67 28.48
C LEU A 13 -23.24 -41.15 28.29
N VAL A 14 -24.27 -40.52 28.86
CA VAL A 14 -24.43 -39.06 28.83
C VAL A 14 -23.28 -38.37 29.57
N ALA A 15 -22.92 -38.88 30.75
CA ALA A 15 -21.79 -38.35 31.51
C ALA A 15 -20.47 -38.48 30.73
N LEU A 16 -20.22 -39.62 30.10
CA LEU A 16 -19.02 -39.84 29.30
C LEU A 16 -18.96 -38.94 28.07
N GLY A 17 -20.09 -38.74 27.39
CA GLY A 17 -20.20 -37.79 26.27
C GLY A 17 -19.94 -36.35 26.70
N LEU A 18 -20.46 -35.93 27.86
CA LEU A 18 -20.22 -34.60 28.40
C LEU A 18 -18.74 -34.37 28.71
N HIS A 19 -18.09 -35.34 29.39
CA HIS A 19 -16.66 -35.25 29.71
C HIS A 19 -15.81 -35.27 28.44
N GLY A 20 -16.16 -36.12 27.46
CA GLY A 20 -15.50 -36.15 26.16
C GLY A 20 -15.60 -34.81 25.42
N GLY A 21 -16.77 -34.16 25.43
CA GLY A 21 -16.97 -32.85 24.82
C GLY A 21 -16.16 -31.74 25.49
N ILE A 22 -16.08 -31.74 26.82
CA ILE A 22 -15.30 -30.75 27.58
C ILE A 22 -13.80 -30.92 27.30
N VAL A 23 -13.30 -32.16 27.31
CA VAL A 23 -11.89 -32.45 26.99
C VAL A 23 -11.59 -32.05 25.54
N PHE A 24 -12.48 -32.37 24.60
CA PHE A 24 -12.33 -31.97 23.21
C PHE A 24 -12.26 -30.44 23.07
N TRP A 25 -13.15 -29.69 23.74
CA TRP A 25 -13.16 -28.23 23.72
C TRP A 25 -11.89 -27.61 24.32
N LEU A 26 -11.32 -28.22 25.37
CA LEU A 26 -10.05 -27.79 25.98
C LEU A 26 -8.81 -28.09 25.12
N VAL A 27 -8.89 -29.11 24.25
CA VAL A 27 -7.78 -29.53 23.38
C VAL A 27 -7.82 -28.81 22.02
N LEU A 28 -8.91 -28.10 21.69
CA LEU A 28 -8.95 -27.29 20.48
C LEU A 28 -7.89 -26.18 20.56
N PRO A 29 -6.96 -26.09 19.59
CA PRO A 29 -5.99 -25.00 19.54
C PRO A 29 -6.75 -23.67 19.41
N ALA A 30 -6.33 -22.67 20.20
CA ALA A 30 -6.86 -21.31 20.06
C ALA A 30 -6.71 -20.86 18.60
N PRO A 31 -7.73 -20.20 18.02
CA PRO A 31 -7.60 -19.64 16.68
C PRO A 31 -6.38 -18.74 16.66
N GLU A 32 -5.44 -19.02 15.75
CA GLU A 32 -4.23 -18.23 15.59
C GLU A 32 -4.63 -16.76 15.47
N HIS A 33 -4.11 -15.94 16.38
CA HIS A 33 -4.34 -14.51 16.35
C HIS A 33 -3.57 -13.98 15.13
N LEU A 34 -4.26 -13.90 13.99
CA LEU A 34 -3.72 -13.20 12.83
C LEU A 34 -3.33 -11.80 13.29
N PRO A 35 -2.08 -11.35 13.07
CA PRO A 35 -1.72 -9.99 13.39
C PRO A 35 -2.69 -9.04 12.67
N PRO A 36 -3.11 -7.93 13.31
CA PRO A 36 -3.94 -6.94 12.65
C PRO A 36 -3.25 -6.52 11.34
N PRO A 37 -4.02 -6.24 10.26
CA PRO A 37 -3.42 -5.82 9.00
C PRO A 37 -2.52 -4.62 9.27
N GLU A 38 -1.21 -4.77 9.01
CA GLU A 38 -0.26 -3.67 9.10
C GLU A 38 -0.83 -2.56 8.21
N GLN A 39 -1.26 -1.45 8.82
CA GLN A 39 -1.79 -0.31 8.08
C GLN A 39 -0.61 0.28 7.32
N THR A 40 -0.38 -0.21 6.10
CA THR A 40 0.72 0.28 5.28
C THR A 40 0.37 1.71 4.89
N LEU A 41 1.01 2.69 5.52
CA LEU A 41 0.81 4.09 5.19
C LEU A 41 1.55 4.36 3.88
N ARG A 42 0.77 4.40 2.79
CA ARG A 42 1.27 4.73 1.45
C ARG A 42 1.40 6.24 1.36
N VAL A 43 2.61 6.73 1.53
CA VAL A 43 2.98 8.13 1.29
C VAL A 43 2.80 8.40 -0.20
N SER A 44 1.81 9.22 -0.55
CA SER A 44 1.59 9.67 -1.93
C SER A 44 2.11 11.10 -2.05
N LEU A 45 3.30 11.25 -2.61
CA LEU A 45 3.86 12.55 -2.98
C LEU A 45 3.44 12.86 -4.41
N LEU A 46 2.24 13.42 -4.60
CA LEU A 46 1.95 14.18 -5.82
C LEU A 46 2.17 15.68 -5.59
N ALA A 47 3.19 16.17 -6.29
CA ALA A 47 3.34 17.52 -6.84
C ALA A 47 3.51 18.71 -5.88
N ALA A 48 4.77 19.05 -5.63
CA ALA A 48 5.19 20.43 -5.40
C ALA A 48 6.54 20.69 -6.10
N VAL A 49 6.54 20.73 -7.43
CA VAL A 49 7.62 21.33 -8.22
C VAL A 49 6.99 22.15 -9.36
N ALA A 50 6.92 23.45 -9.07
CA ALA A 50 7.15 24.59 -9.95
C ALA A 50 6.43 24.66 -11.31
N GLU A 51 5.40 25.52 -11.35
CA GLU A 51 5.10 26.34 -12.50
C GLU A 51 6.22 27.39 -12.69
N THR A 52 6.97 27.31 -13.78
CA THR A 52 7.51 28.49 -14.46
C THR A 52 7.46 28.24 -15.97
N PRO A 53 6.76 29.08 -16.74
CA PRO A 53 6.70 28.96 -18.19
C PRO A 53 7.90 29.64 -18.86
N THR A 54 8.24 29.11 -20.04
CA THR A 54 8.90 29.77 -21.18
C THR A 54 10.35 30.28 -21.03
N ALA A 55 11.26 29.61 -21.72
CA ALA A 55 12.26 30.24 -22.57
C ALA A 55 12.64 29.25 -23.67
N ALA A 56 12.20 29.55 -24.89
CA ALA A 56 12.55 28.81 -26.09
C ALA A 56 14.05 28.90 -26.39
N ALA A 57 14.66 27.76 -26.70
CA ALA A 57 15.89 27.66 -27.50
C ALA A 57 15.83 26.37 -28.35
N PRO A 58 16.33 26.39 -29.61
CA PRO A 58 16.01 25.36 -30.60
C PRO A 58 16.93 24.13 -30.58
N VAL A 59 16.31 22.97 -30.80
CA VAL A 59 16.72 21.78 -31.60
C VAL A 59 18.21 21.36 -31.63
N ILE A 60 18.50 20.15 -31.11
CA ILE A 60 19.38 19.16 -31.78
C ILE A 60 18.79 17.75 -31.57
N PRO A 61 18.40 17.00 -32.62
CA PRO A 61 17.98 15.60 -32.49
C PRO A 61 19.19 14.68 -32.20
N PRO A 62 18.99 13.56 -31.47
CA PRO A 62 20.07 12.64 -31.13
C PRO A 62 20.69 11.98 -32.38
N PRO A 63 22.00 11.66 -32.36
CA PRO A 63 22.66 11.02 -33.48
C PRO A 63 22.10 9.60 -33.71
N GLN A 64 21.65 9.35 -34.94
CA GLN A 64 21.17 8.05 -35.38
C GLN A 64 22.30 6.99 -35.30
N PRO A 65 22.02 5.76 -34.86
CA PRO A 65 22.96 4.66 -34.93
C PRO A 65 23.37 4.38 -36.39
N LYS A 66 24.69 4.38 -36.66
CA LYS A 66 25.25 3.95 -37.96
C LYS A 66 24.93 2.47 -38.19
N VAL A 67 23.99 2.20 -39.08
CA VAL A 67 23.66 0.87 -39.60
C VAL A 67 24.83 0.36 -40.45
N LYS A 68 25.27 -0.88 -40.22
CA LYS A 68 26.30 -1.58 -41.01
C LYS A 68 25.75 -1.93 -42.42
N PRO A 69 26.59 -1.99 -43.48
CA PRO A 69 26.15 -2.27 -44.86
C PRO A 69 25.50 -3.66 -45.04
N PRO A 70 24.63 -3.84 -46.06
CA PRO A 70 23.78 -5.02 -46.22
C PRO A 70 24.53 -6.20 -46.84
N VAL A 71 24.30 -7.40 -46.31
CA VAL A 71 24.68 -8.66 -46.97
C VAL A 71 23.53 -9.07 -47.91
N ALA A 72 23.88 -9.40 -49.15
CA ALA A 72 22.97 -9.74 -50.25
C ALA A 72 22.10 -11.00 -49.97
N PRO A 73 20.94 -11.14 -50.65
CA PRO A 73 19.93 -12.15 -50.33
C PRO A 73 20.02 -13.42 -51.18
N LYS A 74 19.54 -14.56 -50.65
CA LYS A 74 19.04 -15.77 -51.36
C LYS A 74 18.55 -16.81 -50.33
N PRO A 75 17.67 -17.76 -50.67
CA PRO A 75 16.34 -17.68 -51.31
C PRO A 75 15.21 -18.26 -50.40
N LYS A 76 13.95 -17.89 -50.63
CA LYS A 76 12.76 -18.42 -49.92
C LYS A 76 12.40 -19.85 -50.36
N PRO A 77 11.87 -20.69 -49.45
CA PRO A 77 10.76 -21.59 -49.77
C PRO A 77 9.50 -21.36 -48.91
N LYS A 78 8.40 -21.98 -49.38
CA LYS A 78 6.96 -21.71 -49.24
C LYS A 78 6.31 -21.75 -47.82
N PRO A 79 5.05 -21.27 -47.70
CA PRO A 79 4.37 -21.00 -46.44
C PRO A 79 3.65 -22.22 -45.86
N GLU A 80 3.57 -22.29 -44.54
CA GLU A 80 2.66 -23.17 -43.81
C GLU A 80 1.59 -22.36 -43.04
N PRO A 81 0.40 -22.94 -42.81
CA PRO A 81 -0.85 -22.22 -42.71
C PRO A 81 -1.15 -21.70 -41.30
N LYS A 82 -1.89 -20.59 -41.28
CA LYS A 82 -2.50 -19.97 -40.10
C LYS A 82 -3.51 -20.94 -39.46
N PRO A 83 -3.51 -21.12 -38.13
CA PRO A 83 -4.68 -21.68 -37.45
C PRO A 83 -5.78 -20.61 -37.37
N GLU A 84 -6.98 -20.99 -37.80
CA GLU A 84 -8.21 -20.22 -37.74
C GLU A 84 -8.67 -20.02 -36.28
N PRO A 85 -9.15 -18.81 -35.89
CA PRO A 85 -9.90 -18.65 -34.66
C PRO A 85 -11.34 -19.16 -34.84
N LYS A 86 -11.77 -20.00 -33.89
CA LYS A 86 -13.15 -20.52 -33.74
C LYS A 86 -14.14 -19.37 -33.49
N PRO A 87 -15.43 -19.51 -33.90
CA PRO A 87 -16.42 -18.45 -33.86
C PRO A 87 -17.07 -18.33 -32.48
N GLU A 88 -17.24 -17.09 -32.01
CA GLU A 88 -18.18 -16.76 -30.93
C GLU A 88 -19.58 -16.53 -31.50
N PRO A 89 -20.64 -17.10 -30.89
CA PRO A 89 -22.02 -16.79 -31.23
C PRO A 89 -22.51 -15.53 -30.48
N LYS A 90 -23.16 -14.63 -31.22
CA LYS A 90 -24.13 -13.63 -30.71
C LYS A 90 -25.41 -14.37 -30.22
N PRO A 91 -26.22 -13.84 -29.26
CA PRO A 91 -27.08 -12.69 -29.55
C PRO A 91 -27.33 -11.69 -28.39
N GLU A 92 -27.68 -10.47 -28.81
CA GLU A 92 -28.37 -9.33 -28.14
C GLU A 92 -29.63 -9.76 -27.34
N PRO A 93 -30.21 -8.95 -26.38
CA PRO A 93 -30.70 -7.61 -26.71
C PRO A 93 -30.93 -6.53 -25.62
N LYS A 94 -31.10 -5.31 -26.15
CA LYS A 94 -32.00 -4.22 -25.73
C LYS A 94 -31.77 -3.51 -24.40
N SER A 95 -31.36 -2.25 -24.49
CA SER A 95 -31.81 -1.19 -23.57
C SER A 95 -31.83 0.16 -24.29
N GLU A 96 -33.02 0.57 -24.71
CA GLU A 96 -33.48 1.97 -24.79
C GLU A 96 -35.00 1.91 -24.53
N PRO A 97 -35.62 2.91 -23.86
CA PRO A 97 -35.42 4.32 -24.17
C PRO A 97 -35.35 5.28 -22.95
N VAL A 98 -35.00 6.51 -23.31
CA VAL A 98 -34.95 7.75 -22.53
C VAL A 98 -36.37 8.28 -22.26
N VAL A 99 -36.43 9.26 -21.34
CA VAL A 99 -37.36 10.39 -21.20
C VAL A 99 -38.54 10.19 -20.22
N GLN A 100 -38.53 10.89 -19.07
CA GLN A 100 -39.33 12.11 -18.81
C GLN A 100 -39.29 12.49 -17.31
N GLU A 101 -38.85 13.72 -17.03
CA GLU A 101 -39.16 14.49 -15.81
C GLU A 101 -40.68 14.65 -15.62
N PRO A 102 -41.15 14.83 -14.38
CA PRO A 102 -41.55 16.19 -13.98
C PRO A 102 -41.24 16.55 -12.50
N ILE A 103 -40.85 17.81 -12.31
CA ILE A 103 -40.95 18.64 -11.09
C ILE A 103 -42.32 19.36 -11.16
N PRO A 104 -43.17 19.46 -10.11
CA PRO A 104 -43.05 20.43 -8.98
C PRO A 104 -43.61 19.86 -7.63
N GLU A 105 -43.56 20.46 -6.43
CA GLU A 105 -43.46 21.84 -5.90
C GLU A 105 -42.93 21.73 -4.43
N PRO A 106 -42.54 22.85 -3.75
CA PRO A 106 -41.71 22.87 -2.55
C PRO A 106 -42.53 22.69 -1.27
N LEU A 107 -42.00 21.92 -0.32
CA LEU A 107 -42.50 21.91 1.04
C LEU A 107 -41.75 22.95 1.91
N PRO A 108 -42.45 23.60 2.87
CA PRO A 108 -42.03 24.85 3.50
C PRO A 108 -40.71 24.78 4.29
N ILE A 109 -39.95 25.87 4.21
CA ILE A 109 -38.84 26.20 5.10
C ILE A 109 -39.44 26.51 6.46
N GLU A 110 -39.30 25.58 7.41
CA GLU A 110 -39.49 25.90 8.83
C GLU A 110 -38.15 26.39 9.40
N GLU A 111 -38.27 27.55 10.02
CA GLU A 111 -37.23 28.38 10.60
C GLU A 111 -36.62 27.73 11.87
N LEU A 112 -35.37 28.11 12.17
CA LEU A 112 -34.52 27.66 13.27
C LEU A 112 -35.25 27.43 14.61
N PRO A 113 -34.74 26.51 15.45
CA PRO A 113 -33.77 26.99 16.44
C PRO A 113 -32.39 26.34 16.31
N GLU A 114 -31.38 27.20 16.24
CA GLU A 114 -30.01 26.92 16.63
C GLU A 114 -30.03 26.43 18.09
N ILE A 115 -30.07 25.12 18.26
CA ILE A 115 -29.71 24.46 19.50
C ILE A 115 -28.32 23.90 19.23
N VAL A 116 -27.30 24.69 19.53
CA VAL A 116 -25.95 24.15 19.75
C VAL A 116 -26.02 23.39 21.07
N GLU A 117 -26.60 22.20 21.03
CA GLU A 117 -26.45 21.24 22.10
C GLU A 117 -25.00 20.77 22.01
N ALA A 118 -24.16 21.31 22.91
CA ALA A 118 -22.82 20.79 23.09
C ALA A 118 -22.94 19.27 23.31
N PRO A 119 -22.27 18.42 22.52
CA PRO A 119 -22.32 16.99 22.77
C PRO A 119 -21.83 16.74 24.20
N PRO A 120 -22.48 15.83 24.95
CA PRO A 120 -22.03 15.49 26.30
C PRO A 120 -20.56 15.07 26.23
N PRO A 121 -19.74 15.36 27.27
CA PRO A 121 -18.39 14.83 27.31
C PRO A 121 -18.49 13.31 27.28
N LEU A 122 -18.13 12.74 26.13
CA LEU A 122 -17.98 11.30 25.99
C LEU A 122 -16.96 10.86 27.03
N PRO A 123 -17.19 9.75 27.75
CA PRO A 123 -16.17 9.20 28.62
C PRO A 123 -14.89 9.02 27.80
N GLU A 124 -13.75 9.43 28.36
CA GLU A 124 -12.41 9.22 27.81
C GLU A 124 -12.13 7.72 27.68
N SER A 125 -12.78 7.09 26.71
CA SER A 125 -12.36 5.84 26.13
C SER A 125 -11.10 6.21 25.36
N ASN A 126 -9.98 5.59 25.72
CA ASN A 126 -8.70 5.64 25.01
C ASN A 126 -8.87 5.12 23.57
N LEU A 127 -9.60 5.85 22.74
CA LEU A 127 -9.70 5.67 21.32
C LEU A 127 -8.62 6.53 20.70
N LEU A 128 -7.47 5.87 20.62
CA LEU A 128 -6.32 6.14 19.79
C LEU A 128 -6.74 6.72 18.41
N LEU A 129 -6.95 8.03 18.33
CA LEU A 129 -7.32 8.71 17.09
C LEU A 129 -6.17 8.59 16.08
N PRO A 130 -6.46 8.31 14.79
CA PRO A 130 -5.42 8.36 13.76
C PRO A 130 -4.84 9.77 13.69
N LEU A 131 -3.51 9.84 13.52
CA LEU A 131 -2.77 11.09 13.34
C LEU A 131 -3.49 11.98 12.31
N SER A 132 -3.73 13.25 12.65
CA SER A 132 -4.34 14.19 11.71
C SER A 132 -3.51 14.20 10.42
N ALA A 133 -4.16 14.22 9.25
CA ALA A 133 -3.46 14.11 7.97
C ALA A 133 -2.31 15.12 7.82
N ALA A 134 -2.46 16.31 8.42
CA ALA A 134 -1.43 17.34 8.48
C ALA A 134 -0.21 16.96 9.35
N ALA A 135 -0.42 16.35 10.51
CA ALA A 135 0.67 15.90 11.37
C ALA A 135 1.45 14.73 10.74
N THR A 136 0.75 13.83 10.04
CA THR A 136 1.36 12.73 9.27
C THR A 136 2.25 13.29 8.15
N ALA A 137 1.74 14.20 7.33
CA ALA A 137 2.50 14.79 6.23
C ALA A 137 3.77 15.52 6.71
N LYS A 138 3.67 16.25 7.84
CA LYS A 138 4.84 16.93 8.43
C LYS A 138 5.91 15.94 8.90
N TYR A 139 5.49 14.85 9.52
CA TYR A 139 6.41 13.81 9.97
C TYR A 139 7.05 13.06 8.80
N GLU A 140 6.29 12.78 7.74
CA GLU A 140 6.81 12.21 6.48
C GLU A 140 7.89 13.09 5.86
N GLN A 141 7.65 14.40 5.73
CA GLN A 141 8.65 15.34 5.22
C GLN A 141 9.94 15.31 6.04
N LEU A 142 9.80 15.21 7.37
CA LEU A 142 10.93 15.11 8.28
C LEU A 142 11.71 13.80 8.07
N LEU A 143 11.03 12.68 7.82
CA LEU A 143 11.65 11.40 7.50
C LEU A 143 12.40 11.43 6.16
N VAL A 144 11.83 12.07 5.14
CA VAL A 144 12.51 12.26 3.84
C VAL A 144 13.77 13.08 4.02
N ALA A 145 13.68 14.23 4.70
CA ALA A 145 14.83 15.08 4.97
C ALA A 145 15.92 14.34 5.78
N TRP A 146 15.51 13.52 6.74
CA TRP A 146 16.42 12.68 7.52
C TRP A 146 17.16 11.65 6.66
N LEU A 147 16.44 10.99 5.75
CA LEU A 147 17.04 10.03 4.81
C LEU A 147 17.97 10.71 3.83
N ASP A 148 17.57 11.86 3.27
CA ASP A 148 18.38 12.60 2.30
C ASP A 148 19.70 13.09 2.93
N LYS A 149 19.68 13.48 4.21
CA LYS A 149 20.91 13.80 4.97
C LYS A 149 21.88 12.61 5.03
N HIS A 150 21.38 11.38 5.05
CA HIS A 150 22.19 10.15 5.10
C HIS A 150 22.42 9.53 3.72
N LYS A 151 21.95 10.19 2.65
CA LYS A 151 22.10 9.71 1.28
C LYS A 151 23.55 9.80 0.85
N LYS A 152 24.10 8.67 0.41
CA LYS A 152 25.46 8.58 -0.09
C LYS A 152 25.46 7.88 -1.42
N TYR A 153 25.79 8.63 -2.46
CA TYR A 153 25.86 8.12 -3.81
C TYR A 153 27.12 7.25 -3.99
N PRO A 154 27.01 5.98 -4.42
CA PRO A 154 28.17 5.12 -4.64
C PRO A 154 29.12 5.71 -5.68
N ARG A 155 30.43 5.78 -5.36
CA ARG A 155 31.45 6.35 -6.26
C ARG A 155 31.49 5.67 -7.63
N ARG A 156 31.27 4.35 -7.67
CA ARG A 156 31.17 3.59 -8.94
C ARG A 156 29.98 4.05 -9.78
N ALA A 157 28.81 4.23 -9.17
CA ALA A 157 27.61 4.69 -9.86
C ALA A 157 27.76 6.14 -10.35
N GLN A 158 28.40 7.02 -9.55
CA GLN A 158 28.74 8.39 -9.99
C GLN A 158 29.65 8.39 -11.23
N ARG A 159 30.73 7.60 -11.20
CA ARG A 159 31.68 7.51 -12.33
C ARG A 159 31.04 7.01 -13.62
N MET A 160 30.07 6.10 -13.49
CA MET A 160 29.32 5.53 -14.62
C MET A 160 28.07 6.35 -14.97
N ARG A 161 27.84 7.48 -14.28
CA ARG A 161 26.67 8.34 -14.43
C ARG A 161 25.32 7.59 -14.35
N ILE A 162 25.22 6.64 -13.44
CA ILE A 162 24.02 5.80 -13.27
C ILE A 162 23.06 6.51 -12.33
N GLU A 163 21.92 6.95 -12.85
CA GLU A 163 20.82 7.57 -12.11
C GLU A 163 19.66 6.59 -11.93
N GLY A 164 18.71 6.94 -11.06
CA GLY A 164 17.51 6.12 -10.86
C GLY A 164 16.65 6.58 -9.70
N GLU A 165 15.37 6.23 -9.75
CA GLU A 165 14.38 6.53 -8.71
C GLU A 165 13.72 5.23 -8.23
N GLY A 166 13.56 5.10 -6.93
CA GLY A 166 12.93 3.93 -6.31
C GLY A 166 12.23 4.31 -5.03
N SER A 167 11.67 3.32 -4.33
CA SER A 167 10.91 3.52 -3.11
C SER A 167 11.29 2.49 -2.06
N LEU A 168 11.56 2.95 -0.83
CA LEU A 168 11.86 2.09 0.31
C LEU A 168 10.66 2.07 1.25
N ARG A 169 10.27 0.88 1.67
CA ARG A 169 9.30 0.62 2.73
C ARG A 169 10.06 0.35 4.02
N ILE A 170 9.83 1.19 5.03
CA ILE A 170 10.56 1.15 6.31
C ILE A 170 9.54 1.05 7.43
N SER A 171 9.76 0.11 8.34
CA SER A 171 9.03 -0.02 9.60
C SER A 171 9.92 0.38 10.76
N ILE A 172 9.48 1.33 11.57
CA ILE A 172 10.18 1.83 12.77
C ILE A 172 9.31 1.64 14.01
N ASN A 173 9.93 1.52 15.18
CA ASN A 173 9.21 1.58 16.46
C ASN A 173 9.01 3.04 16.92
N ARG A 174 8.27 3.25 18.01
CA ARG A 174 8.03 4.59 18.58
C ARG A 174 9.31 5.36 18.93
N ALA A 175 10.38 4.65 19.31
CA ALA A 175 11.70 5.23 19.61
C ALA A 175 12.53 5.58 18.36
N GLY A 176 12.00 5.32 17.15
CA GLY A 176 12.70 5.58 15.89
C GLY A 176 13.68 4.48 15.46
N GLN A 177 13.71 3.34 16.14
CA GLN A 177 14.57 2.23 15.74
C GLN A 177 13.96 1.48 14.55
N THR A 178 14.80 1.20 13.56
CA THR A 178 14.40 0.45 12.36
C THR A 178 14.15 -1.02 12.70
N GLN A 179 12.92 -1.49 12.45
CA GLN A 179 12.53 -2.89 12.60
C GLN A 179 12.72 -3.66 11.28
N LYS A 180 12.23 -3.10 10.17
CA LYS A 180 12.24 -3.75 8.86
C LYS A 180 12.50 -2.74 7.75
N VAL A 181 13.28 -3.15 6.74
CA VAL A 181 13.52 -2.36 5.53
C VAL A 181 13.30 -3.27 4.32
N THR A 182 12.41 -2.85 3.43
CA THR A 182 12.11 -3.56 2.18
C THR A 182 12.19 -2.57 1.02
N LEU A 183 12.62 -3.04 -0.14
CA LEU A 183 12.58 -2.27 -1.37
C LEU A 183 11.21 -2.47 -2.02
N GLU A 184 10.38 -1.42 -2.02
CA GLU A 184 9.05 -1.44 -2.67
C GLU A 184 9.21 -1.31 -4.19
N GLN A 185 10.08 -0.40 -4.62
CA GLN A 185 10.38 -0.16 -6.03
C GLN A 185 11.89 -0.04 -6.22
N SER A 186 12.43 -0.85 -7.14
CA SER A 186 13.84 -0.78 -7.53
C SER A 186 14.14 0.51 -8.28
N THR A 187 15.34 1.03 -8.06
CA THR A 187 15.90 2.19 -8.76
C THR A 187 16.27 1.91 -10.21
N GLY A 188 16.12 0.67 -10.68
CA GLY A 188 16.59 0.22 -11.99
C GLY A 188 18.06 -0.21 -12.03
N ASN A 189 18.80 -0.07 -10.92
CA ASN A 189 20.18 -0.53 -10.83
C ASN A 189 20.54 -1.12 -9.46
N ARG A 190 21.15 -2.31 -9.45
CA ARG A 190 21.56 -3.02 -8.23
C ARG A 190 22.52 -2.23 -7.33
N LEU A 191 23.38 -1.37 -7.90
CA LEU A 191 24.29 -0.54 -7.11
C LEU A 191 23.54 0.55 -6.34
N LEU A 192 22.51 1.14 -6.94
CA LEU A 192 21.67 2.15 -6.33
C LEU A 192 20.70 1.51 -5.31
N ASP A 193 20.12 0.35 -5.62
CA ASP A 193 19.31 -0.42 -4.67
C ASP A 193 20.10 -0.78 -3.41
N LYS A 194 21.33 -1.28 -3.56
CA LYS A 194 22.22 -1.53 -2.42
C LYS A 194 22.51 -0.24 -1.64
N ALA A 195 22.71 0.88 -2.33
CA ALA A 195 22.94 2.16 -1.68
C ALA A 195 21.73 2.65 -0.89
N ALA A 196 20.51 2.39 -1.39
CA ALA A 196 19.25 2.70 -0.73
C ALA A 196 19.10 1.92 0.58
N PHE A 197 19.36 0.61 0.58
CA PHE A 197 19.39 -0.18 1.81
C PHE A 197 20.42 0.32 2.82
N GLU A 198 21.64 0.61 2.36
CA GLU A 198 22.71 1.14 3.21
C GLU A 198 22.40 2.55 3.73
N MET A 199 21.61 3.33 3.01
CA MET A 199 21.12 4.63 3.46
C MET A 199 20.13 4.46 4.62
N ALA A 200 19.15 3.56 4.50
CA ALA A 200 18.20 3.28 5.58
C ALA A 200 18.89 2.73 6.84
N LYS A 201 19.91 1.88 6.68
CA LYS A 201 20.73 1.40 7.82
C LYS A 201 21.48 2.53 8.51
N ARG A 202 22.06 3.45 7.74
CA ARG A 202 22.81 4.60 8.27
C ARG A 202 21.92 5.66 8.90
N ALA A 203 20.66 5.74 8.48
CA ALA A 203 19.68 6.63 9.05
C ALA A 203 19.11 6.13 10.39
N ASN A 204 19.48 4.94 10.87
CA ASN A 204 19.08 4.44 12.19
C ASN A 204 19.91 5.11 13.30
N PRO A 205 19.29 5.69 14.35
CA PRO A 205 17.85 5.79 14.58
C PRO A 205 17.17 6.91 13.78
N PHE A 206 15.96 6.62 13.33
CA PHE A 206 15.05 7.61 12.77
C PHE A 206 14.54 8.56 13.86
N PRO A 207 14.02 9.72 13.49
CA PRO A 207 13.32 10.62 14.39
C PRO A 207 12.20 9.88 15.13
N PRO A 208 12.02 10.12 16.44
CA PRO A 208 10.98 9.46 17.21
C PRO A 208 9.60 9.94 16.76
N MET A 209 8.63 9.05 16.92
CA MET A 209 7.23 9.35 16.62
C MET A 209 6.69 10.39 17.60
N PRO A 210 5.85 11.35 17.16
CA PRO A 210 5.23 12.32 18.06
C PRO A 210 4.37 11.65 19.14
N ASP A 211 4.40 12.17 20.37
CA ASP A 211 3.73 11.58 21.55
C ASP A 211 2.21 11.46 21.40
N ASN A 212 1.61 12.21 20.48
CA ASN A 212 0.20 12.18 20.16
C ASN A 212 -0.20 10.97 19.29
N ASP A 213 0.74 10.10 18.93
CA ASP A 213 0.47 8.89 18.16
C ASP A 213 0.38 7.66 19.10
N PRO A 214 -0.78 7.00 19.13
CA PRO A 214 -1.01 5.74 19.82
C PRO A 214 -0.13 4.55 19.41
N ARG A 215 0.39 4.59 18.20
CA ARG A 215 0.91 3.40 17.52
C ARG A 215 2.27 3.00 18.11
N GLN A 216 2.48 1.69 18.25
CA GLN A 216 3.75 1.15 18.72
C GLN A 216 4.80 1.08 17.60
N ALA A 217 4.34 0.95 16.35
CA ALA A 217 5.15 0.88 15.15
C ALA A 217 4.52 1.73 14.04
N LEU A 218 5.36 2.32 13.21
CA LEU A 218 4.97 3.01 11.99
C LEU A 218 5.65 2.38 10.81
N GLU A 219 4.85 2.08 9.79
CA GLU A 219 5.34 1.70 8.48
C GLU A 219 5.05 2.82 7.48
N PHE A 220 6.08 3.23 6.76
CA PHE A 220 5.97 4.30 5.76
C PHE A 220 6.84 3.98 4.54
N ILE A 221 6.45 4.55 3.40
CA ILE A 221 7.16 4.40 2.12
C ILE A 221 7.82 5.73 1.77
N VAL A 222 9.11 5.72 1.44
CA VAL A 222 9.85 6.93 1.06
C VAL A 222 10.42 6.77 -0.34
N PRO A 223 10.16 7.73 -1.26
CA PRO A 223 10.85 7.76 -2.55
C PRO A 223 12.31 8.18 -2.37
N VAL A 224 13.19 7.53 -3.10
CA VAL A 224 14.64 7.75 -3.11
C VAL A 224 15.09 8.01 -4.54
N VAL A 225 15.53 9.24 -4.80
CA VAL A 225 15.96 9.68 -6.14
C VAL A 225 17.47 9.86 -6.18
N PHE A 226 18.19 9.12 -7.00
CA PHE A 226 19.61 9.32 -7.26
C PHE A 226 19.79 10.04 -8.60
N ALA A 227 20.05 11.35 -8.54
CA ALA A 227 20.34 12.19 -9.70
C ALA A 227 21.71 12.85 -9.53
N LEU A 228 22.43 13.05 -10.63
CA LEU A 228 23.67 13.81 -10.68
C LEU A 228 23.31 15.30 -10.80
N ARG A 229 24.05 16.14 -10.07
CA ARG A 229 23.95 17.60 -10.16
C ARG A 229 25.10 18.14 -10.99
#